data_AF-A0A242DIS3-F1
#
_entry.id   AF-A0A242DIS3-F1
#
_cell.length_a   1.000
_cell.length_b   1.000
_cell.length_c   1.000
_cell.angle_alpha   90.00
_cell.angle_beta   90.00
_cell.angle_gamma   90.00
#
_symmetry.space_group_name_H-M   'P 1'
#
loop_
_entity.id
_entity.type
_entity.pdbx_description
1 polymer ?
#
loop_
_entity_poly.entity_id
_entity_poly.type
_entity_poly.pdbx_seq_one_letter_code
_entity_poly.pdbx_strand_id
1 'polypeptide(L)'
;MNQKKELKNVKGINNQTNPEKVIQEIAEADLVTTAIGPNILPFIAELIAKGIQEREMEGNTTPLDVIACENMIGGSAFLEKEVYKYLPETSFTDKYIGFPNAAVDRIVPLQHHEDPLFVQVEPFKEWVIDDSQRKNKEIQLKGVLYVDDLEPYIERKLFSVNTGHATVAYTGALLGYQTIDEAMQDALVVAQLKSVLQETGSLLIAKWGFDAEQHHAYIEKIIHRFQNKNISDAITRVARTPLRKLGYQERFTRPVRELQEHNLTCPHLTATMGIIFNYYDPEDEQSRQLHEMKIHENLEQLIQEVTGINDPKTIGNIKQNVNRYAKQVA
;
A
#
# COMPACT_ATOMS: atom_id res chain seq x y z
N MET A 1 11.29 24.24 -0.82
CA MET A 1 10.18 25.22 -0.87
C MET A 1 8.88 24.47 -1.06
N ASN A 2 7.88 24.70 -0.21
CA ASN A 2 6.56 24.11 -0.37
C ASN A 2 5.87 24.79 -1.56
N GLN A 3 5.56 24.04 -2.62
CA GLN A 3 4.88 24.57 -3.79
C GLN A 3 3.37 24.48 -3.58
N LYS A 4 2.69 25.63 -3.50
CA LYS A 4 1.22 25.69 -3.51
C LYS A 4 0.73 25.62 -4.95
N LYS A 5 -0.18 24.69 -5.24
CA LYS A 5 -0.82 24.56 -6.55
C LYS A 5 -2.33 24.73 -6.37
N GLU A 6 -2.91 25.66 -7.13
CA GLU A 6 -4.36 25.84 -7.20
C GLU A 6 -4.92 24.92 -8.29
N LEU A 7 -5.98 24.17 -7.97
CA LEU A 7 -6.73 23.36 -8.93
C LEU A 7 -8.01 24.11 -9.29
N LYS A 8 -8.29 24.25 -10.59
CA LYS A 8 -9.46 24.96 -11.13
C LYS A 8 -10.28 24.00 -11.98
N ASN A 9 -11.52 24.40 -12.30
CA ASN A 9 -12.45 23.64 -13.15
C ASN A 9 -12.83 22.27 -12.57
N VAL A 10 -13.07 22.24 -11.25
CA VAL A 10 -13.59 21.06 -10.54
C VAL A 10 -15.04 21.31 -10.12
N LYS A 11 -15.85 20.26 -10.15
CA LYS A 11 -17.23 20.25 -9.64
C LYS A 11 -17.46 19.01 -8.78
N GLY A 12 -18.41 19.07 -7.86
CA GLY A 12 -18.77 17.95 -6.99
C GLY A 12 -20.25 17.60 -7.14
N ILE A 13 -20.55 16.29 -7.18
CA ILE A 13 -21.91 15.76 -7.20
C ILE A 13 -22.03 14.78 -6.04
N ASN A 14 -23.06 14.96 -5.22
CA ASN A 14 -23.37 14.00 -4.17
C ASN A 14 -24.10 12.80 -4.79
N ASN A 15 -23.46 11.63 -4.75
CA ASN A 15 -23.98 10.40 -5.34
C ASN A 15 -25.23 9.83 -4.63
N GLN A 16 -25.42 10.15 -3.34
CA GLN A 16 -26.61 9.73 -2.59
C GLN A 16 -27.84 10.56 -2.97
N THR A 17 -27.68 11.87 -3.15
CA THR A 17 -28.82 12.77 -3.43
C THR A 17 -29.05 13.04 -4.92
N ASN A 18 -28.06 12.80 -5.78
CA ASN A 18 -28.16 13.01 -7.24
C ASN A 18 -27.59 11.82 -8.04
N PRO A 19 -28.05 10.57 -7.82
CA PRO A 19 -27.51 9.39 -8.50
C PRO A 19 -27.62 9.46 -10.03
N GLU A 20 -28.73 9.96 -10.57
CA GLU A 20 -28.93 10.10 -12.03
C GLU A 20 -27.90 11.02 -12.69
N LYS A 21 -27.51 12.11 -12.01
CA LYS A 21 -26.45 12.99 -12.52
C LYS A 21 -25.10 12.29 -12.50
N VAL A 22 -24.83 11.45 -11.50
CA VAL A 22 -23.58 10.66 -11.47
C VAL A 22 -23.56 9.65 -12.61
N ILE A 23 -24.68 8.98 -12.88
CA ILE A 23 -24.84 8.03 -13.99
C ILE A 23 -24.55 8.73 -15.33
N GLN A 24 -25.14 9.89 -15.57
CA GLN A 24 -24.90 10.66 -16.78
C GLN A 24 -23.42 11.08 -16.92
N GLU A 25 -22.78 11.55 -15.84
CA GLU A 25 -21.37 11.95 -15.91
C GLU A 25 -20.44 10.74 -16.17
N ILE A 26 -20.80 9.54 -15.70
CA ILE A 26 -20.08 8.31 -16.04
C ILE A 26 -20.30 7.96 -17.51
N ALA A 27 -21.52 8.12 -18.03
CA ALA A 27 -21.86 7.85 -19.42
C ALA A 27 -21.09 8.75 -20.40
N GLU A 28 -20.80 9.99 -20.00
CA GLU A 28 -20.04 10.97 -20.79
C GLU A 28 -18.53 10.93 -20.53
N ALA A 29 -18.07 10.28 -19.45
CA ALA A 29 -16.66 10.31 -19.05
C ALA A 29 -15.72 9.60 -20.03
N ASP A 30 -14.48 10.12 -20.10
CA ASP A 30 -13.35 9.50 -20.81
C ASP A 30 -12.55 8.55 -19.90
N LEU A 31 -12.61 8.79 -18.58
CA LEU A 31 -11.90 8.04 -17.55
C LEU A 31 -12.67 8.12 -16.23
N VAL A 32 -12.83 6.98 -15.55
CA VAL A 32 -13.39 6.94 -14.19
C VAL A 32 -12.31 6.42 -13.24
N THR A 33 -12.12 7.10 -12.11
CA THR A 33 -11.15 6.68 -11.08
C THR A 33 -11.78 6.66 -9.69
N THR A 34 -11.33 5.76 -8.82
CA THR A 34 -11.78 5.72 -7.40
C THR A 34 -10.59 5.86 -6.45
N ALA A 35 -10.82 6.46 -5.28
CA ALA A 35 -9.89 6.49 -4.15
C ALA A 35 -10.69 6.60 -2.84
N ILE A 36 -11.58 5.62 -2.62
CA ILE A 36 -12.65 5.65 -1.62
C ILE A 36 -12.51 4.59 -0.52
N GLY A 37 -11.51 3.72 -0.63
CA GLY A 37 -11.30 2.58 0.25
C GLY A 37 -11.88 1.29 -0.36
N PRO A 38 -11.15 0.16 -0.30
CA PRO A 38 -11.59 -1.12 -0.89
C PRO A 38 -12.98 -1.57 -0.48
N ASN A 39 -13.33 -1.41 0.80
CA ASN A 39 -14.62 -1.81 1.35
C ASN A 39 -15.79 -0.97 0.84
N ILE A 40 -15.50 0.20 0.23
CA ILE A 40 -16.52 1.11 -0.30
C ILE A 40 -16.79 0.85 -1.79
N LEU A 41 -15.86 0.20 -2.51
CA LEU A 41 -16.01 -0.13 -3.93
C LEU A 41 -17.34 -0.82 -4.30
N PRO A 42 -17.86 -1.80 -3.53
CA PRO A 42 -19.14 -2.43 -3.88
C PRO A 42 -20.33 -1.46 -3.89
N PHE A 43 -20.28 -0.40 -3.07
CA PHE A 43 -21.39 0.55 -2.94
C PHE A 43 -21.51 1.54 -4.11
N ILE A 44 -20.47 1.68 -4.93
CA ILE A 44 -20.49 2.51 -6.15
C ILE A 44 -20.68 1.68 -7.41
N ALA A 45 -20.58 0.36 -7.34
CA ALA A 45 -20.56 -0.53 -8.48
C ALA A 45 -21.84 -0.43 -9.33
N GLU A 46 -23.01 -0.32 -8.68
CA GLU A 46 -24.29 -0.14 -9.36
C GLU A 46 -24.36 1.16 -10.16
N LEU A 47 -23.81 2.27 -9.63
CA LEU A 47 -23.79 3.55 -10.35
C LEU A 47 -22.90 3.48 -11.59
N ILE A 48 -21.76 2.80 -11.50
CA ILE A 48 -20.87 2.58 -12.64
C ILE A 48 -21.55 1.70 -13.69
N ALA A 49 -22.20 0.60 -13.28
CA ALA A 49 -22.93 -0.27 -14.18
C ALA A 49 -24.03 0.49 -14.94
N LYS A 50 -24.82 1.32 -14.23
CA LYS A 50 -25.85 2.17 -14.85
C LYS A 50 -25.27 3.20 -15.81
N GLY A 51 -24.13 3.81 -15.47
CA GLY A 51 -23.43 4.72 -16.38
C GLY A 51 -22.95 4.03 -17.67
N ILE A 52 -22.47 2.78 -17.57
CA ILE A 52 -22.09 1.96 -18.74
C ILE A 52 -23.33 1.63 -19.59
N GLN A 53 -24.46 1.28 -18.96
CA GLN A 53 -25.73 1.02 -19.65
C GLN A 53 -26.24 2.26 -20.40
N GLU A 54 -26.20 3.43 -19.76
CA GLU A 54 -26.58 4.69 -20.40
C GLU A 54 -25.68 4.98 -21.61
N ARG A 55 -24.37 4.77 -21.46
CA ARG A 55 -23.40 4.92 -22.55
C ARG A 55 -23.70 3.99 -23.73
N GLU A 56 -24.14 2.76 -23.47
CA GLU A 56 -24.58 1.82 -24.50
C GLU A 56 -25.87 2.30 -25.19
N MET A 57 -26.87 2.74 -24.42
CA MET A 57 -28.14 3.24 -24.96
C MET A 57 -27.96 4.48 -25.85
N GLU A 58 -27.02 5.35 -25.52
CA GLU A 58 -26.66 6.53 -26.31
C GLU A 58 -25.80 6.19 -27.54
N GLY A 59 -25.35 4.93 -27.68
CA GLY A 59 -24.48 4.49 -28.77
C GLY A 59 -23.05 5.03 -28.68
N ASN A 60 -22.61 5.47 -27.49
CA ASN A 60 -21.28 6.00 -27.27
C ASN A 60 -20.25 4.86 -27.16
N THR A 61 -19.63 4.52 -28.28
CA THR A 61 -18.63 3.43 -28.36
C THR A 61 -17.20 3.87 -28.06
N THR A 62 -17.00 5.10 -27.58
CA THR A 62 -15.68 5.58 -27.15
C THR A 62 -15.22 4.72 -25.97
N PRO A 63 -14.02 4.11 -26.00
CA PRO A 63 -13.56 3.28 -24.89
C PRO A 63 -13.48 4.05 -23.56
N LEU A 64 -13.81 3.40 -22.46
CA LEU A 64 -13.74 3.97 -21.10
C LEU A 64 -12.91 3.03 -20.21
N ASP A 65 -11.92 3.57 -19.52
CA ASP A 65 -11.21 2.83 -18.46
C ASP A 65 -11.73 3.25 -17.08
N VAL A 66 -12.02 2.28 -16.22
CA VAL A 66 -12.44 2.44 -14.82
C VAL A 66 -11.31 1.92 -13.91
N ILE A 67 -10.64 2.84 -13.21
CA ILE A 67 -9.37 2.57 -12.52
C ILE A 67 -9.50 2.80 -11.02
N ALA A 68 -9.53 1.72 -10.23
CA ALA A 68 -9.57 1.82 -8.78
C ALA A 68 -8.17 2.11 -8.23
N CYS A 69 -7.95 3.35 -7.79
CA CYS A 69 -6.69 3.84 -7.22
C CYS A 69 -6.67 3.62 -5.69
N GLU A 70 -6.86 2.37 -5.28
CA GLU A 70 -6.98 1.97 -3.88
C GLU A 70 -5.68 1.42 -3.29
N ASN A 71 -5.59 1.40 -1.96
CA ASN A 71 -4.52 0.65 -1.28
C ASN A 71 -4.86 -0.86 -1.22
N MET A 72 -5.06 -1.46 -2.38
CA MET A 72 -5.45 -2.86 -2.57
C MET A 72 -4.83 -3.42 -3.85
N ILE A 73 -4.29 -4.63 -3.75
CA ILE A 73 -3.85 -5.41 -4.92
C ILE A 73 -5.09 -5.85 -5.69
N GLY A 74 -5.13 -5.61 -7.00
CA GLY A 74 -6.26 -6.02 -7.83
C GLY A 74 -7.54 -5.19 -7.60
N GLY A 75 -7.42 -3.93 -7.17
CA GLY A 75 -8.58 -3.08 -6.85
C GLY A 75 -9.55 -2.90 -8.01
N SER A 76 -9.06 -2.71 -9.25
CA SER A 76 -9.92 -2.54 -10.42
C SER A 76 -10.56 -3.87 -10.82
N ALA A 77 -9.83 -4.98 -10.77
CA ALA A 77 -10.38 -6.31 -11.00
C ALA A 77 -11.42 -6.72 -9.94
N PHE A 78 -11.29 -6.23 -8.71
CA PHE A 78 -12.33 -6.39 -7.69
C PHE A 78 -13.57 -5.54 -8.02
N LEU A 79 -13.37 -4.26 -8.36
CA LEU A 79 -14.47 -3.38 -8.76
C LEU A 79 -15.20 -3.90 -10.01
N GLU A 80 -14.48 -4.42 -11.00
CA GLU A 80 -15.03 -5.07 -12.18
C GLU A 80 -16.03 -6.16 -11.78
N LYS A 81 -15.63 -7.10 -10.92
CA LYS A 81 -16.51 -8.17 -10.43
C LYS A 81 -17.76 -7.63 -9.73
N GLU A 82 -17.65 -6.53 -9.00
CA GLU A 82 -18.80 -5.89 -8.35
C GLU A 82 -19.72 -5.21 -9.38
N VAL A 83 -19.17 -4.53 -10.38
CA VAL A 83 -19.92 -3.86 -11.46
C VAL A 83 -20.69 -4.88 -12.31
N TYR A 84 -20.05 -6.01 -12.65
CA TYR A 84 -20.67 -7.06 -13.47
C TYR A 84 -21.92 -7.68 -12.83
N LYS A 85 -22.11 -7.59 -11.51
CA LYS A 85 -23.33 -8.06 -10.83
C LYS A 85 -24.58 -7.28 -11.23
N TYR A 86 -24.42 -6.08 -11.77
CA TYR A 86 -25.51 -5.16 -12.12
C TYR A 86 -25.71 -5.01 -13.64
N LEU A 87 -24.93 -5.74 -14.45
CA LEU A 87 -25.03 -5.74 -15.90
C LEU A 87 -25.90 -6.92 -16.38
N PRO A 88 -27.04 -6.67 -17.05
CA PRO A 88 -27.88 -7.73 -17.61
C PRO A 88 -27.24 -8.39 -18.84
N GLU A 89 -26.46 -7.63 -19.61
CA GLU A 89 -25.69 -8.07 -20.77
C GLU A 89 -24.28 -7.45 -20.68
N THR A 90 -23.25 -8.19 -21.12
CA THR A 90 -21.84 -7.77 -20.96
C THR A 90 -21.16 -7.41 -22.27
N SER A 91 -21.77 -7.71 -23.43
CA SER A 91 -21.10 -7.61 -24.73
C SER A 91 -20.53 -6.22 -25.05
N PHE A 92 -21.24 -5.16 -24.65
CA PHE A 92 -20.77 -3.79 -24.76
C PHE A 92 -19.59 -3.52 -23.80
N THR A 93 -19.75 -3.88 -22.53
CA THR A 93 -18.74 -3.74 -21.49
C THR A 93 -17.44 -4.45 -21.87
N ASP A 94 -17.52 -5.73 -22.26
CA ASP A 94 -16.37 -6.55 -22.63
C ASP A 94 -15.59 -5.95 -23.81
N LYS A 95 -16.27 -5.21 -24.69
CA LYS A 95 -15.69 -4.60 -25.88
C LYS A 95 -15.09 -3.22 -25.60
N TYR A 96 -15.78 -2.35 -24.88
CA TYR A 96 -15.44 -0.93 -24.79
C TYR A 96 -14.96 -0.47 -23.40
N ILE A 97 -15.16 -1.26 -22.35
CA ILE A 97 -14.86 -0.85 -20.97
C ILE A 97 -13.66 -1.65 -20.44
N GLY A 98 -12.65 -0.94 -19.93
CA GLY A 98 -11.47 -1.52 -19.31
C GLY A 98 -11.48 -1.33 -17.79
N PHE A 99 -10.93 -2.30 -17.07
CA PHE A 99 -10.74 -2.22 -15.62
C PHE A 99 -9.26 -2.42 -15.26
N PRO A 100 -8.34 -1.57 -15.77
CA PRO A 100 -6.92 -1.77 -15.53
C PRO A 100 -6.58 -1.55 -14.07
N ASN A 101 -5.87 -2.52 -13.49
CA ASN A 101 -5.37 -2.39 -12.13
C ASN A 101 -4.32 -1.29 -12.05
N ALA A 102 -4.20 -0.69 -10.85
CA ALA A 102 -3.23 0.35 -10.59
C ALA A 102 -2.49 0.11 -9.27
N ALA A 103 -1.21 0.49 -9.26
CA ALA A 103 -0.42 0.68 -8.06
C ALA A 103 -0.23 2.18 -7.84
N VAL A 104 -0.71 2.69 -6.71
CA VAL A 104 -0.59 4.10 -6.33
C VAL A 104 0.24 4.26 -5.07
N ASP A 105 1.09 5.28 -5.05
CA ASP A 105 1.89 5.64 -3.89
C ASP A 105 2.05 7.16 -3.75
N ARG A 106 1.51 7.68 -2.66
CA ARG A 106 1.69 9.05 -2.21
C ARG A 106 1.30 9.14 -0.74
N ILE A 107 2.20 9.66 0.09
CA ILE A 107 1.92 9.94 1.49
C ILE A 107 1.11 11.23 1.58
N VAL A 108 -0.05 11.10 2.20
CA VAL A 108 -0.95 12.19 2.57
C VAL A 108 -1.13 12.10 4.09
N PRO A 109 -0.47 12.95 4.89
CA PRO A 109 -0.53 12.86 6.34
C PRO A 109 -1.92 13.26 6.85
N LEU A 110 -2.22 12.86 8.09
CA LEU A 110 -3.37 13.41 8.79
C LEU A 110 -3.16 14.92 8.98
N GLN A 111 -4.18 15.70 8.64
CA GLN A 111 -4.07 17.16 8.59
C GLN A 111 -5.44 17.79 8.82
N HIS A 112 -5.43 19.00 9.33
CA HIS A 112 -6.62 19.81 9.54
C HIS A 112 -6.35 21.23 9.06
N HIS A 113 -7.25 21.77 8.25
CA HIS A 113 -7.17 23.09 7.65
C HIS A 113 -8.54 23.75 7.71
N GLU A 114 -8.56 25.09 7.74
CA GLU A 114 -9.82 25.85 7.71
C GLU A 114 -10.58 25.64 6.39
N ASP A 115 -9.85 25.53 5.28
CA ASP A 115 -10.41 25.17 3.98
C ASP A 115 -10.54 23.64 3.88
N PRO A 116 -11.76 23.08 3.82
CA PRO A 116 -11.97 21.63 3.76
C PRO A 116 -11.49 20.99 2.45
N LEU A 117 -11.22 21.78 1.40
CA LEU A 117 -10.69 21.30 0.12
C LEU A 117 -9.16 21.44 0.04
N PHE A 118 -8.54 22.12 0.99
CA PHE A 118 -7.09 22.24 1.02
C PHE A 118 -6.47 20.91 1.47
N VAL A 119 -5.50 20.43 0.69
CA VAL A 119 -4.74 19.22 1.00
C VAL A 119 -3.25 19.43 0.78
N GLN A 120 -2.47 19.10 1.80
CA GLN A 120 -1.03 18.98 1.80
C GLN A 120 -0.64 17.53 1.55
N VAL A 121 0.28 17.33 0.62
CA VAL A 121 0.72 16.02 0.14
C VAL A 121 2.22 16.04 -0.06
N GLU A 122 2.85 14.87 -0.05
CA GLU A 122 4.27 14.81 -0.37
C GLU A 122 4.55 15.17 -1.84
N PRO A 123 5.77 15.66 -2.16
CA PRO A 123 6.18 15.92 -3.53
C PRO A 123 6.26 14.65 -4.38
N PHE A 124 6.72 13.55 -3.79
CA PHE A 124 6.75 12.25 -4.45
C PHE A 124 5.33 11.79 -4.78
N LYS A 125 5.19 11.13 -5.94
CA LYS A 125 3.96 10.48 -6.36
C LYS A 125 4.32 9.43 -7.39
N GLU A 126 3.67 8.29 -7.31
CA GLU A 126 3.79 7.22 -8.28
C GLU A 126 2.39 6.68 -8.57
N TRP A 127 2.08 6.54 -9.85
CA TRP A 127 0.86 5.92 -10.33
C TRP A 127 1.24 5.04 -11.52
N VAL A 128 1.16 3.74 -11.31
CA VAL A 128 1.46 2.72 -12.32
C VAL A 128 0.16 2.02 -12.68
N ILE A 129 -0.12 1.87 -13.97
CA ILE A 129 -1.33 1.25 -14.49
C ILE A 129 -0.94 0.06 -15.36
N ASP A 130 -1.66 -1.05 -15.20
CA ASP A 130 -1.55 -2.21 -16.07
C ASP A 130 -2.10 -1.86 -17.47
N ASP A 131 -1.19 -1.65 -18.43
CA ASP A 131 -1.54 -1.26 -19.78
C ASP A 131 -2.25 -2.40 -20.51
N SER A 132 -1.94 -3.66 -20.21
CA SER A 132 -2.54 -4.82 -20.88
C SER A 132 -4.07 -4.90 -20.70
N GLN A 133 -4.58 -4.33 -19.60
CA GLN A 133 -5.99 -4.32 -19.22
C GLN A 133 -6.76 -3.07 -19.71
N ARG A 134 -6.09 -2.11 -20.35
CA ARG A 134 -6.71 -0.88 -20.85
C ARG A 134 -7.45 -1.08 -22.16
N LYS A 135 -8.64 -0.49 -22.27
CA LYS A 135 -9.38 -0.34 -23.53
C LYS A 135 -9.14 1.03 -24.16
N ASN A 136 -9.03 2.10 -23.37
CA ASN A 136 -8.79 3.43 -23.91
C ASN A 136 -7.30 3.74 -23.98
N LYS A 137 -6.64 3.33 -25.08
CA LYS A 137 -5.20 3.55 -25.31
C LYS A 137 -4.82 4.98 -25.67
N GLU A 138 -5.79 5.79 -26.13
CA GLU A 138 -5.57 7.15 -26.60
C GLU A 138 -5.28 8.12 -25.45
N ILE A 139 -5.84 7.86 -24.27
CA ILE A 139 -5.58 8.67 -23.07
C ILE A 139 -4.22 8.34 -22.48
N GLN A 140 -3.29 9.30 -22.50
CA GLN A 140 -1.97 9.17 -21.88
C GLN A 140 -1.77 10.30 -20.88
N LEU A 141 -1.86 9.98 -19.59
CA LEU A 141 -1.75 10.97 -18.52
C LEU A 141 -0.28 11.28 -18.20
N LYS A 142 0.06 12.57 -18.13
CA LYS A 142 1.41 13.00 -17.75
C LYS A 142 1.73 12.58 -16.31
N GLY A 143 2.80 11.80 -16.17
CA GLY A 143 3.31 11.35 -14.86
C GLY A 143 2.67 10.05 -14.36
N VAL A 144 1.92 9.36 -15.22
CA VAL A 144 1.48 7.97 -15.03
C VAL A 144 2.41 7.06 -15.81
N LEU A 145 2.79 5.95 -15.20
CA LEU A 145 3.56 4.90 -15.86
C LEU A 145 2.60 3.79 -16.29
N TYR A 146 2.70 3.35 -17.54
CA TYR A 146 1.91 2.26 -18.08
C TYR A 146 2.84 1.08 -18.33
N VAL A 147 2.49 -0.09 -17.82
CA VAL A 147 3.35 -1.29 -17.83
C VAL A 147 2.53 -2.53 -18.18
N ASP A 148 3.17 -3.52 -18.80
CA ASP A 148 2.51 -4.79 -19.12
C ASP A 148 2.38 -5.73 -17.92
N ASP A 149 3.20 -5.52 -16.89
CA ASP A 149 3.15 -6.29 -15.64
C ASP A 149 3.27 -5.35 -14.44
N LEU A 150 2.21 -5.33 -13.63
CA LEU A 150 2.08 -4.47 -12.46
C LEU A 150 2.69 -5.11 -11.20
N GLU A 151 2.85 -6.44 -11.16
CA GLU A 151 3.30 -7.17 -9.98
C GLU A 151 4.66 -6.68 -9.43
N PRO A 152 5.69 -6.44 -10.28
CA PRO A 152 6.98 -5.90 -9.81
C PRO A 152 6.85 -4.57 -9.07
N TYR A 153 5.92 -3.71 -9.49
CA TYR A 153 5.72 -2.38 -8.91
C TYR A 153 4.94 -2.42 -7.61
N ILE A 154 3.92 -3.28 -7.53
CA ILE A 154 3.17 -3.55 -6.30
C ILE A 154 4.13 -4.07 -5.23
N GLU A 155 4.95 -5.06 -5.60
CA GLU A 155 5.89 -5.67 -4.67
C GLU A 155 7.00 -4.70 -4.27
N ARG A 156 7.54 -3.92 -5.22
CA ARG A 156 8.52 -2.85 -4.93
C ARG A 156 7.99 -1.87 -3.90
N LYS A 157 6.75 -1.40 -4.04
CA LYS A 157 6.12 -0.52 -3.05
C LYS A 157 5.96 -1.23 -1.69
N LEU A 158 5.46 -2.46 -1.69
CA LEU A 158 5.26 -3.24 -0.46
C LEU A 158 6.58 -3.43 0.30
N PHE A 159 7.63 -3.83 -0.40
CA PHE A 159 8.92 -4.20 0.18
C PHE A 159 9.87 -3.03 0.43
N SER A 160 9.58 -1.86 -0.14
CA SER A 160 10.35 -0.64 0.11
C SER A 160 9.60 0.31 1.02
N VAL A 161 8.44 0.81 0.56
CA VAL A 161 7.69 1.85 1.28
C VAL A 161 7.01 1.27 2.52
N ASN A 162 6.24 0.20 2.37
CA ASN A 162 5.48 -0.34 3.50
C ASN A 162 6.38 -1.03 4.53
N THR A 163 7.37 -1.82 4.08
CA THR A 163 8.37 -2.43 4.97
C THR A 163 9.23 -1.37 5.64
N GLY A 164 9.72 -0.38 4.90
CA GLY A 164 10.55 0.70 5.44
C GLY A 164 9.80 1.53 6.48
N HIS A 165 8.57 1.97 6.16
CA HIS A 165 7.79 2.81 7.07
C HIS A 165 7.44 2.07 8.37
N ALA A 166 7.08 0.78 8.27
CA ALA A 166 6.86 -0.06 9.45
C ALA A 166 8.16 -0.28 10.24
N THR A 167 9.30 -0.48 9.57
CA THR A 167 10.61 -0.63 10.23
C THR A 167 10.96 0.60 11.05
N VAL A 168 10.76 1.79 10.51
CA VAL A 168 10.95 3.06 11.23
C VAL A 168 10.02 3.14 12.43
N ALA A 169 8.73 2.81 12.26
CA ALA A 169 7.76 2.89 13.33
C ALA A 169 8.08 1.95 14.50
N TYR A 170 8.38 0.68 14.22
CA TYR A 170 8.67 -0.30 15.28
C TYR A 170 10.03 -0.07 15.95
N THR A 171 11.05 0.29 15.17
CA THR A 171 12.37 0.64 15.74
C THR A 171 12.28 1.94 16.54
N GLY A 172 11.50 2.91 16.07
CA GLY A 172 11.23 4.15 16.78
C GLY A 172 10.50 3.92 18.09
N ALA A 173 9.46 3.08 18.09
CA ALA A 173 8.72 2.68 19.29
C ALA A 173 9.63 2.00 20.32
N LEU A 174 10.51 1.10 19.87
CA LEU A 174 11.49 0.43 20.72
C LEU A 174 12.42 1.43 21.43
N LEU A 175 12.75 2.54 20.77
CA LEU A 175 13.62 3.59 21.31
C LEU A 175 12.85 4.70 22.04
N GLY A 176 11.53 4.60 22.15
CA GLY A 176 10.68 5.53 22.89
C GLY A 176 10.24 6.79 22.11
N TYR A 177 10.50 6.86 20.81
CA TYR A 177 10.02 7.96 19.96
C TYR A 177 8.51 7.89 19.75
N GLN A 178 7.87 9.04 19.53
CA GLN A 178 6.41 9.13 19.36
C GLN A 178 6.01 9.34 17.90
N THR A 179 6.88 9.95 17.10
CA THR A 179 6.59 10.26 15.70
C THR A 179 7.66 9.73 14.75
N ILE A 180 7.29 9.56 13.48
CA ILE A 180 8.21 9.09 12.43
C ILE A 180 9.36 10.08 12.23
N ASP A 181 9.11 11.39 12.29
CA ASP A 181 10.15 12.40 12.09
C ASP A 181 11.14 12.50 13.26
N GLU A 182 10.71 12.22 14.49
CA GLU A 182 11.60 12.05 15.64
C GLU A 182 12.49 10.82 15.45
N ALA A 183 11.88 9.66 15.15
CA ALA A 183 12.61 8.42 14.94
C ALA A 183 13.64 8.54 13.79
N MET A 184 13.29 9.24 12.71
CA MET A 184 14.19 9.45 11.58
C MET A 184 15.37 10.40 11.85
N GLN A 185 15.44 11.04 13.02
CA GLN A 185 16.61 11.78 13.48
C GLN A 185 17.63 10.88 14.20
N ASP A 186 17.23 9.67 14.60
CA ASP A 186 18.10 8.71 15.27
C ASP A 186 18.90 7.88 14.25
N ALA A 187 20.23 7.85 14.42
CA ALA A 187 21.13 7.12 13.54
C ALA A 187 20.89 5.59 13.56
N LEU A 188 20.43 5.02 14.67
CA LEU A 188 20.10 3.59 14.79
C LEU A 188 18.84 3.25 13.99
N VAL A 189 17.82 4.11 14.01
CA VAL A 189 16.60 3.93 13.21
C VAL A 189 16.93 4.01 11.73
N VAL A 190 17.71 5.02 11.33
CA VAL A 190 18.12 5.20 9.92
C VAL A 190 18.99 4.03 9.45
N ALA A 191 19.89 3.52 10.30
CA ALA A 191 20.72 2.37 9.98
C ALA A 191 19.86 1.10 9.79
N GLN A 192 18.93 0.83 10.71
CA GLN A 192 18.03 -0.33 10.61
C GLN A 192 17.14 -0.25 9.36
N LEU A 193 16.59 0.94 9.05
CA LEU A 193 15.84 1.19 7.83
C LEU A 193 16.68 0.86 6.59
N LYS A 194 17.89 1.42 6.50
CA LYS A 194 18.79 1.20 5.36
C LYS A 194 19.10 -0.27 5.16
N SER A 195 19.45 -0.99 6.22
CA SER A 195 19.75 -2.42 6.14
C SER A 195 18.55 -3.26 5.70
N VAL A 196 17.35 -2.97 6.24
CA VAL A 196 16.13 -3.68 5.83
C VAL A 196 15.82 -3.42 4.34
N LEU A 197 15.94 -2.18 3.88
CA LEU A 197 15.71 -1.83 2.47
C LEU A 197 16.76 -2.42 1.52
N GLN A 198 17.99 -2.61 1.99
CA GLN A 198 19.02 -3.32 1.22
C GLN A 198 18.69 -4.81 1.08
N GLU A 199 18.20 -5.45 2.14
CA GLU A 199 17.77 -6.86 2.10
C GLU A 199 16.59 -7.02 1.14
N THR A 200 15.52 -6.25 1.30
CA THR A 200 14.37 -6.35 0.41
C THR A 200 14.69 -5.90 -1.02
N GLY A 201 15.55 -4.90 -1.20
CA GLY A 201 16.02 -4.47 -2.52
C GLY A 201 16.81 -5.55 -3.25
N SER A 202 17.63 -6.33 -2.53
CA SER A 202 18.36 -7.46 -3.10
C SER A 202 17.41 -8.54 -3.61
N LEU A 203 16.32 -8.81 -2.89
CA LEU A 203 15.25 -9.70 -3.35
C LEU A 203 14.59 -9.16 -4.62
N LEU A 204 14.19 -7.88 -4.62
CA LEU A 204 13.50 -7.26 -5.77
C LEU A 204 14.36 -7.29 -7.03
N ILE A 205 15.68 -7.05 -6.91
CA ILE A 205 16.63 -7.17 -8.01
C ILE A 205 16.73 -8.62 -8.49
N ALA A 206 16.90 -9.58 -7.57
CA ALA A 206 17.06 -10.99 -7.92
C ALA A 206 15.81 -11.61 -8.55
N LYS A 207 14.62 -11.18 -8.11
CA LYS A 207 13.34 -11.73 -8.54
C LYS A 207 12.79 -11.07 -9.80
N TRP A 208 12.85 -9.74 -9.87
CA TRP A 208 12.20 -8.96 -10.92
C TRP A 208 13.19 -8.33 -11.91
N GLY A 209 14.50 -8.47 -11.68
CA GLY A 209 15.51 -7.92 -12.58
C GLY A 209 15.55 -6.40 -12.63
N PHE A 210 15.12 -5.71 -11.54
CA PHE A 210 15.27 -4.27 -11.45
C PHE A 210 16.76 -3.88 -11.60
N ASP A 211 17.01 -2.80 -12.33
CA ASP A 211 18.35 -2.23 -12.42
C ASP A 211 18.85 -1.82 -11.02
N ALA A 212 20.05 -2.28 -10.66
CA ALA A 212 20.57 -2.15 -9.31
C ALA A 212 20.83 -0.68 -8.91
N GLU A 213 21.35 0.14 -9.83
CA GLU A 213 21.63 1.55 -9.58
C GLU A 213 20.33 2.34 -9.43
N GLN A 214 19.36 2.13 -10.32
CA GLN A 214 18.04 2.75 -10.23
C GLN A 214 17.30 2.33 -8.97
N HIS A 215 17.39 1.06 -8.59
CA HIS A 215 16.74 0.56 -7.38
C HIS A 215 17.40 1.12 -6.11
N HIS A 216 18.73 1.24 -6.08
CA HIS A 216 19.42 1.90 -4.98
C HIS A 216 19.02 3.38 -4.87
N ALA A 217 18.95 4.10 -6.00
CA ALA A 217 18.45 5.47 -6.03
C ALA A 217 16.98 5.57 -5.57
N TYR A 218 16.16 4.57 -5.84
CA TYR A 218 14.78 4.48 -5.33
C TYR A 218 14.77 4.32 -3.80
N ILE A 219 15.59 3.43 -3.22
CA ILE A 219 15.74 3.26 -1.77
C ILE A 219 16.13 4.59 -1.10
N GLU A 220 17.12 5.30 -1.65
CA GLU A 220 17.52 6.60 -1.11
C GLU A 220 16.36 7.61 -1.18
N LYS A 221 15.59 7.64 -2.27
CA LYS A 221 14.37 8.48 -2.33
C LYS A 221 13.37 8.11 -1.22
N ILE A 222 13.16 6.82 -0.92
CA ILE A 222 12.26 6.39 0.16
C ILE A 222 12.74 6.90 1.52
N ILE A 223 14.03 6.79 1.80
CA ILE A 223 14.62 7.29 3.07
C ILE A 223 14.41 8.80 3.19
N HIS A 224 14.66 9.56 2.12
CA HIS A 224 14.43 11.01 2.10
C HIS A 224 12.95 11.37 2.28
N ARG A 225 12.02 10.56 1.77
CA ARG A 225 10.57 10.75 1.98
C ARG A 225 10.22 10.66 3.47
N PHE A 226 10.76 9.67 4.19
CA PHE A 226 10.53 9.51 5.63
C PHE A 226 11.18 10.61 6.48
N GLN A 227 12.23 11.26 5.98
CA GLN A 227 12.86 12.42 6.65
C GLN A 227 12.09 13.75 6.46
N ASN A 228 11.00 13.75 5.69
CA ASN A 228 10.24 14.97 5.44
C ASN A 228 9.45 15.40 6.69
N LYS A 229 9.99 16.38 7.43
CA LYS A 229 9.39 16.95 8.64
C LYS A 229 7.98 17.51 8.46
N ASN A 230 7.57 17.83 7.23
CA ASN A 230 6.21 18.33 6.96
C ASN A 230 5.17 17.20 6.87
N ILE A 231 5.61 15.95 6.99
CA ILE A 231 4.82 14.74 6.78
C ILE A 231 5.21 13.77 7.89
N SER A 232 4.78 14.10 9.11
CA SER A 232 5.02 13.25 10.27
C SER A 232 3.73 12.56 10.70
N ASP A 233 3.85 11.26 10.92
CA ASP A 233 2.80 10.43 11.49
C ASP A 233 3.18 10.01 12.91
N ALA A 234 2.17 9.83 13.76
CA ALA A 234 2.35 9.14 15.03
C ALA A 234 2.79 7.69 14.77
N ILE A 235 3.77 7.22 15.53
CA ILE A 235 4.27 5.85 15.46
C ILE A 235 3.14 4.85 15.69
N THR A 236 2.26 5.08 16.66
CA THR A 236 1.08 4.24 16.93
C THR A 236 0.19 4.06 15.69
N ARG A 237 -0.01 5.13 14.91
CA ARG A 237 -0.76 5.08 13.65
C ARG A 237 -0.09 4.18 12.61
N VAL A 238 1.23 4.28 12.49
CA VAL A 238 2.01 3.51 11.50
C VAL A 238 2.21 2.07 11.97
N ALA A 239 2.34 1.83 13.27
CA ALA A 239 2.62 0.56 13.94
C ALA A 239 1.37 -0.30 14.23
N ARG A 240 0.15 0.25 14.14
CA ARG A 240 -1.11 -0.52 14.29
C ARG A 240 -1.21 -1.78 13.43
N THR A 241 -2.04 -2.74 13.81
CA THR A 241 -2.27 -4.01 13.09
C THR A 241 -1.01 -4.89 12.91
N PRO A 242 -0.23 -5.19 13.98
CA PRO A 242 1.00 -5.96 13.89
C PRO A 242 0.79 -7.38 13.37
N LEU A 243 -0.30 -8.06 13.76
CA LEU A 243 -0.62 -9.41 13.26
C LEU A 243 -0.74 -9.43 11.74
N ARG A 244 -1.50 -8.49 11.16
CA ARG A 244 -1.60 -8.36 9.70
C ARG A 244 -0.23 -8.14 9.07
N LYS A 245 0.61 -7.26 9.60
CA LYS A 245 1.93 -6.95 9.01
C LYS A 245 2.94 -8.09 9.11
N LEU A 246 2.79 -8.97 10.10
CA LEU A 246 3.56 -10.21 10.24
C LEU A 246 2.96 -11.37 9.43
N GLY A 247 1.79 -11.19 8.80
CA GLY A 247 1.13 -12.24 8.04
C GLY A 247 1.96 -12.79 6.88
N TYR A 248 1.63 -14.01 6.44
CA TYR A 248 2.41 -14.80 5.49
C TYR A 248 2.76 -14.11 4.16
N GLN A 249 1.82 -13.32 3.61
CA GLN A 249 1.97 -12.59 2.34
C GLN A 249 2.35 -11.11 2.52
N GLU A 250 2.71 -10.72 3.74
CA GLU A 250 2.88 -9.32 4.11
C GLU A 250 4.35 -8.89 4.19
N ARG A 251 4.52 -7.58 4.38
CA ARG A 251 5.74 -6.78 4.21
C ARG A 251 7.01 -7.23 4.96
N PHE A 252 6.94 -8.22 5.84
CA PHE A 252 8.11 -8.78 6.55
C PHE A 252 8.28 -10.27 6.28
N THR A 253 7.21 -11.04 6.47
CA THR A 253 7.26 -12.49 6.36
C THR A 253 7.44 -12.98 4.94
N ARG A 254 6.78 -12.33 3.96
CA ARG A 254 6.96 -12.66 2.54
C ARG A 254 8.41 -12.44 2.09
N PRO A 255 9.05 -11.26 2.30
CA PRO A 255 10.43 -11.08 1.88
C PRO A 255 11.41 -11.97 2.66
N VAL A 256 11.18 -12.28 3.94
CA VAL A 256 12.04 -13.24 4.67
C VAL A 256 12.05 -14.61 3.99
N ARG A 257 10.88 -15.12 3.60
CA ARG A 257 10.75 -16.42 2.93
C ARG A 257 11.37 -16.39 1.53
N GLU A 258 11.01 -15.40 0.73
CA GLU A 258 11.49 -15.31 -0.65
C GLU A 258 13.00 -15.02 -0.72
N LEU A 259 13.57 -14.26 0.22
CA LEU A 259 15.03 -14.11 0.32
C LEU A 259 15.73 -15.46 0.48
N GLN A 260 15.16 -16.38 1.24
CA GLN A 260 15.72 -17.72 1.45
C GLN A 260 15.61 -18.60 0.21
N GLU A 261 14.49 -18.52 -0.51
CA GLU A 261 14.29 -19.18 -1.81
C GLU A 261 15.35 -18.71 -2.82
N HIS A 262 15.83 -17.47 -2.68
CA HIS A 262 16.93 -16.89 -3.48
C HIS A 262 18.34 -17.04 -2.87
N ASN A 263 18.52 -17.80 -1.78
CA ASN A 263 19.80 -17.95 -1.05
C ASN A 263 20.42 -16.63 -0.53
N LEU A 264 19.59 -15.64 -0.23
CA LEU A 264 19.98 -14.35 0.33
C LEU A 264 19.72 -14.31 1.85
N THR A 265 20.45 -13.46 2.56
CA THR A 265 20.35 -13.33 4.02
C THR A 265 19.44 -12.18 4.42
N CYS A 266 18.70 -12.36 5.53
CA CYS A 266 17.74 -11.38 6.04
C CYS A 266 17.83 -11.09 7.57
N PRO A 267 19.03 -10.86 8.14
CA PRO A 267 19.18 -10.62 9.58
C PRO A 267 18.44 -9.38 10.09
N HIS A 268 18.30 -8.32 9.29
CA HIS A 268 17.66 -7.08 9.74
C HIS A 268 16.14 -7.17 9.65
N LEU A 269 15.59 -7.83 8.63
CA LEU A 269 14.17 -8.17 8.58
C LEU A 269 13.75 -9.04 9.77
N THR A 270 14.50 -10.09 10.08
CA THR A 270 14.20 -10.95 11.24
C THR A 270 14.40 -10.23 12.58
N ALA A 271 15.34 -9.28 12.66
CA ALA A 271 15.45 -8.37 13.79
C ALA A 271 14.21 -7.49 13.94
N THR A 272 13.74 -6.83 12.88
CA THR A 272 12.52 -6.02 12.90
C THR A 272 11.31 -6.86 13.29
N MET A 273 11.15 -8.09 12.77
CA MET A 273 10.08 -8.99 13.21
C MET A 273 10.15 -9.25 14.71
N GLY A 274 11.34 -9.49 15.26
CA GLY A 274 11.53 -9.63 16.70
C GLY A 274 11.09 -8.40 17.51
N ILE A 275 11.32 -7.20 16.99
CA ILE A 275 10.82 -5.95 17.58
C ILE A 275 9.29 -5.90 17.52
N ILE A 276 8.67 -6.29 16.41
CA ILE A 276 7.21 -6.30 16.25
C ILE A 276 6.52 -7.24 17.25
N PHE A 277 7.07 -8.43 17.48
CA PHE A 277 6.59 -9.37 18.51
C PHE A 277 6.73 -8.85 19.95
N ASN A 278 7.51 -7.79 20.18
CA ASN A 278 7.61 -7.10 21.47
C ASN A 278 6.80 -5.80 21.51
N TYR A 279 6.27 -5.32 20.38
CA TYR A 279 5.49 -4.10 20.33
C TYR A 279 4.16 -4.29 21.07
N TYR A 280 3.79 -3.27 21.86
CA TYR A 280 2.53 -3.23 22.56
C TYR A 280 1.92 -1.83 22.47
N ASP A 281 0.67 -1.78 22.01
CA ASP A 281 -0.19 -0.60 22.01
C ASP A 281 -1.55 -1.00 22.58
N PRO A 282 -1.95 -0.48 23.75
CA PRO A 282 -3.22 -0.85 24.38
C PRO A 282 -4.43 -0.40 23.57
N GLU A 283 -4.30 0.55 22.64
CA GLU A 283 -5.40 1.04 21.82
C GLU A 283 -5.60 0.20 20.54
N ASP A 284 -4.58 -0.57 20.12
CA ASP A 284 -4.64 -1.41 18.91
C ASP A 284 -5.07 -2.85 19.23
N GLU A 285 -6.21 -3.28 18.69
CA GLU A 285 -6.79 -4.61 18.92
C GLU A 285 -5.84 -5.76 18.58
N GLN A 286 -5.18 -5.69 17.42
CA GLN A 286 -4.23 -6.73 17.02
C GLN A 286 -2.96 -6.72 17.87
N SER A 287 -2.56 -5.56 18.42
CA SER A 287 -1.44 -5.51 19.36
C SER A 287 -1.78 -6.15 20.69
N ARG A 288 -3.00 -5.94 21.21
CA ARG A 288 -3.50 -6.64 22.40
C ARG A 288 -3.56 -8.15 22.17
N GLN A 289 -4.14 -8.57 21.05
CA GLN A 289 -4.22 -9.99 20.69
C GLN A 289 -2.83 -10.63 20.59
N LEU A 290 -1.86 -9.99 19.91
CA LEU A 290 -0.50 -10.50 19.81
C LEU A 290 0.18 -10.64 21.19
N HIS A 291 -0.09 -9.71 22.10
CA HIS A 291 0.41 -9.76 23.47
C HIS A 291 -0.20 -10.92 24.27
N GLU A 292 -1.52 -11.13 24.17
CA GLU A 292 -2.22 -12.25 24.81
C GLU A 292 -1.70 -13.60 24.31
N MET A 293 -1.58 -13.79 22.98
CA MET A 293 -1.03 -15.01 22.40
C MET A 293 0.37 -15.31 22.93
N LYS A 294 1.22 -14.29 23.08
CA LYS A 294 2.57 -14.42 23.63
C LYS A 294 2.64 -14.84 25.09
N ILE A 295 1.61 -14.55 25.89
CA ILE A 295 1.52 -15.01 27.29
C ILE A 295 1.15 -16.50 27.34
N HIS A 296 0.31 -16.96 26.41
CA HIS A 296 -0.30 -18.28 26.46
C HIS A 296 0.41 -19.35 25.61
N GLU A 297 1.18 -18.95 24.60
CA GLU A 297 1.83 -19.86 23.66
C GLU A 297 3.34 -19.93 23.87
N ASN A 298 3.92 -21.08 23.49
CA ASN A 298 5.35 -21.15 23.25
C ASN A 298 5.73 -20.23 22.09
N LEU A 299 6.80 -19.46 22.24
CA LEU A 299 7.21 -18.45 21.25
C LEU A 299 7.45 -19.01 19.84
N GLU A 300 7.87 -20.27 19.70
CA GLU A 300 8.01 -20.90 18.38
C GLU A 300 6.65 -21.15 17.72
N GLN A 301 5.67 -21.62 18.50
CA GLN A 301 4.30 -21.84 18.04
C GLN A 301 3.65 -20.51 17.64
N LEU A 302 3.83 -19.47 18.46
CA LEU A 302 3.35 -18.12 18.14
C LEU A 302 3.91 -17.61 16.81
N ILE A 303 5.23 -17.74 16.61
CA ILE A 303 5.87 -17.31 15.36
C ILE A 303 5.28 -18.08 14.19
N GLN A 304 5.10 -19.40 14.31
CA GLN A 304 4.47 -20.23 13.27
C GLN A 304 3.03 -19.81 12.97
N GLU A 305 2.22 -19.59 13.99
CA GLU A 305 0.80 -19.23 13.84
C GLU A 305 0.63 -17.86 13.17
N VAL A 306 1.39 -16.85 13.61
CA VAL A 306 1.26 -15.49 13.10
C VAL A 306 1.87 -15.35 11.70
N THR A 307 3.00 -16.02 11.44
CA THR A 307 3.75 -15.82 10.19
C THR A 307 3.49 -16.90 9.16
N GLY A 308 3.09 -18.11 9.55
CA GLY A 308 3.04 -19.28 8.67
C GLY A 308 4.41 -19.82 8.26
N ILE A 309 5.52 -19.33 8.84
CA ILE A 309 6.87 -19.85 8.59
C ILE A 309 7.04 -21.18 9.32
N ASN A 310 7.46 -22.21 8.61
CA ASN A 310 7.75 -23.54 9.17
C ASN A 310 9.25 -23.88 9.26
N ASP A 311 10.12 -23.08 8.65
CA ASP A 311 11.58 -23.34 8.67
C ASP A 311 12.16 -23.13 10.09
N PRO A 312 12.71 -24.18 10.73
CA PRO A 312 13.18 -24.10 12.12
C PRO A 312 14.30 -23.09 12.32
N LYS A 313 15.17 -22.89 11.33
CA LYS A 313 16.29 -21.94 11.42
C LYS A 313 15.75 -20.50 11.45
N THR A 314 14.77 -20.20 10.62
CA THR A 314 14.11 -18.88 10.55
C THR A 314 13.34 -18.58 11.82
N ILE A 315 12.56 -19.54 12.30
CA ILE A 315 11.84 -19.43 13.58
C ILE A 315 12.85 -19.18 14.72
N GLY A 316 13.96 -19.94 14.74
CA GLY A 316 15.04 -19.74 15.72
C GLY A 316 15.64 -18.34 15.68
N ASN A 317 15.90 -17.79 14.49
CA ASN A 317 16.41 -16.43 14.31
C ASN A 317 15.42 -15.37 14.80
N ILE A 318 14.13 -15.50 14.45
CA ILE A 318 13.09 -14.57 14.91
C ILE A 318 12.99 -14.64 16.44
N LYS A 319 12.89 -15.85 17.01
CA LYS A 319 12.83 -16.10 18.46
C LYS A 319 14.01 -15.48 19.20
N GLN A 320 15.23 -15.61 18.67
CA GLN A 320 16.41 -14.99 19.26
C GLN A 320 16.27 -13.46 19.29
N ASN A 321 15.76 -12.85 18.23
CA ASN A 321 15.52 -11.40 18.17
C ASN A 321 14.39 -10.95 19.11
N VAL A 322 13.30 -11.72 19.24
CA VAL A 322 12.26 -11.44 20.25
C VAL A 322 12.88 -11.36 21.64
N ASN A 323 13.70 -12.34 22.03
CA ASN A 323 14.37 -12.35 23.33
C ASN A 323 15.40 -11.24 23.48
N ARG A 324 16.12 -10.90 22.40
CA ARG A 324 17.12 -9.82 22.39
C ARG A 324 16.48 -8.46 22.68
N TYR A 325 15.36 -8.16 22.04
CA TYR A 325 14.70 -6.85 22.15
C TYR A 325 13.70 -6.75 23.30
N ALA A 326 13.33 -7.87 23.94
CA ALA A 326 12.47 -7.85 25.13
C ALA A 326 13.07 -7.05 26.31
N LYS A 327 14.41 -7.00 26.41
CA LYS A 327 15.13 -6.33 27.51
C LYS A 327 15.19 -4.80 27.41
N GLN A 328 14.84 -4.23 26.26
CA GLN A 328 14.94 -2.79 26.01
C GLN A 328 13.62 -2.04 26.26
N VAL A 329 12.52 -2.78 26.49
CA VAL A 329 11.15 -2.23 26.66
C VAL A 329 10.71 -2.26 28.15
N ALA A 330 11.64 -2.42 29.09
CA ALA A 330 11.36 -2.52 30.53
C ALA A 330 11.61 -1.21 31.28
#